data_AF-A0A453SYN5-F1
#
_entry.id   AF-A0A453SYN5-F1
#
_cell.length_a   1.000
_cell.length_b   1.000
_cell.length_c   1.000
_cell.angle_alpha   90.00
_cell.angle_beta   90.00
_cell.angle_gamma   90.00
#
_symmetry.space_group_name_H-M   'P 1'
#
loop_
_entity.id
_entity.type
_entity.pdbx_description
1 polymer ?
#
loop_
_entity_poly.entity_id
_entity_poly.type
_entity_poly.pdbx_seq_one_letter_code
_entity_poly.pdbx_strand_id
1 'polypeptide(L)'
;MLTTSAIALHTSSLATYVRKKMLYMKHRNKKNVCIIYGQEASKVADLKTSPTITFNLKREDGTWFGYREVEKLASLSGIHLRTGCFCNPGACAKYLGLSHSDLVSNFEAGHVCWDDNDVIKGKPTGAVRISFGYISTYQDAEEFLKFLQSSFVSKPIASSNGHTLSMNTLNLVDNQSQQVVPDVRLKSIIIYPVKSCQGFSVQSWPLAAGGLKYDREWLLQGSGGEILTQKKVPELASIRTLINLELGKLFVESPKRKDKLQISLLENLTHLTAEVDVYGQRYEVESYDENVNTWFSEAIGRHCTFMRCSSSKKSLCTSTGQNGRLCRDTRSKLSFVNEGQLLLISEESVSDLNSRLSSSNGNGKQHVLVDAMRFRPNIVISGSTPYREDNWKRLHIGDAYFTSMGGCNRCQMINLHQNAGQVIKSKEPLATLASYRREKGKILFGVLLNYEDGSSGEETVAERWLQVGQEVHTSTE
;
A
#
# COMPACT_ATOMS: atom_id res chain seq x y z
N MET A 1 -23.65 -6.42 -39.78
CA MET A 1 -22.33 -7.08 -39.89
C MET A 1 -21.28 -6.13 -39.30
N LEU A 2 -20.43 -6.57 -38.37
CA LEU A 2 -19.35 -5.74 -37.80
C LEU A 2 -18.27 -5.53 -38.87
N THR A 3 -18.25 -4.36 -39.52
CA THR A 3 -17.21 -4.00 -40.48
C THR A 3 -16.08 -3.22 -39.79
N THR A 4 -14.88 -3.28 -40.35
CA THR A 4 -13.72 -2.50 -39.85
C THR A 4 -14.01 -1.00 -39.85
N SER A 5 -14.74 -0.50 -40.86
CA SER A 5 -15.18 0.90 -40.93
C SER A 5 -16.15 1.28 -39.81
N ALA A 6 -17.11 0.41 -39.50
CA ALA A 6 -18.05 0.65 -38.40
C ALA A 6 -17.34 0.65 -37.04
N ILE A 7 -16.40 -0.28 -36.81
CA ILE A 7 -15.58 -0.33 -35.59
C ILE A 7 -14.70 0.91 -35.47
N ALA A 8 -14.07 1.35 -36.56
CA ALA A 8 -13.23 2.54 -36.57
C ALA A 8 -14.03 3.80 -36.24
N LEU A 9 -15.22 3.97 -36.84
CA LEU A 9 -16.12 5.09 -36.55
C LEU A 9 -16.59 5.08 -35.09
N HIS A 10 -17.00 3.91 -34.58
CA HIS A 10 -17.45 3.73 -33.20
C HIS A 10 -16.37 4.08 -32.18
N THR A 11 -15.18 3.48 -32.31
CA THR A 11 -14.09 3.72 -31.36
C THR A 11 -13.54 5.14 -31.44
N SER A 12 -13.51 5.73 -32.65
CA SER A 12 -13.10 7.13 -32.84
C SER A 12 -14.11 8.12 -32.28
N SER A 13 -15.41 7.81 -32.36
CA SER A 13 -16.47 8.69 -31.82
C SER A 13 -16.44 8.73 -30.29
N LEU A 14 -16.23 7.58 -29.63
CA LEU A 14 -16.02 7.50 -28.18
C LEU A 14 -14.78 8.29 -27.74
N ALA A 15 -13.65 8.08 -28.42
CA ALA A 15 -12.42 8.82 -28.13
C ALA A 15 -12.59 10.33 -28.33
N THR A 16 -13.30 10.74 -29.39
CA THR A 16 -13.58 12.16 -29.66
C THR A 16 -14.50 12.76 -28.59
N TYR A 17 -15.53 12.03 -28.18
CA TYR A 17 -16.45 12.43 -27.11
C TYR A 17 -15.71 12.68 -25.79
N VAL A 18 -14.93 11.70 -25.35
CA VAL A 18 -14.16 11.78 -24.10
C VAL A 18 -13.11 12.87 -24.18
N ARG A 19 -12.37 13.00 -25.30
CA ARG A 19 -11.38 14.06 -25.49
C ARG A 19 -12.01 15.45 -25.35
N LYS A 20 -13.15 15.69 -26.00
CA LYS A 20 -13.88 16.98 -25.88
C LYS A 20 -14.23 17.25 -24.43
N LYS A 21 -14.84 16.30 -23.72
CA LYS A 21 -15.23 16.48 -22.32
C LYS A 21 -14.04 16.72 -21.38
N MET A 22 -12.92 16.02 -21.60
CA MET A 22 -11.69 16.23 -20.84
C MET A 22 -11.08 17.62 -21.04
N LEU A 23 -11.14 18.18 -22.25
CA LEU A 23 -10.64 19.53 -22.54
C LEU A 23 -11.42 20.63 -21.80
N TYR A 24 -12.71 20.41 -21.57
CA TYR A 24 -13.56 21.34 -20.81
C TYR A 24 -13.49 21.13 -19.29
N MET A 25 -12.78 20.10 -18.81
CA MET A 25 -12.71 19.78 -17.38
C MET A 25 -11.74 20.72 -16.66
N LYS A 26 -12.28 21.52 -15.74
CA LYS A 26 -11.54 22.56 -15.02
C LYS A 26 -11.69 22.41 -13.50
N HIS A 27 -10.63 22.79 -12.79
CA HIS A 27 -10.65 23.00 -11.34
C HIS A 27 -11.44 24.27 -10.99
N ARG A 28 -11.72 24.47 -9.69
CA ARG A 28 -12.37 25.70 -9.20
C ARG A 28 -11.64 26.98 -9.59
N ASN A 29 -10.30 26.95 -9.64
CA ASN A 29 -9.47 28.08 -10.08
C ASN A 29 -9.43 28.28 -11.61
N LYS A 30 -10.34 27.63 -12.35
CA LYS A 30 -10.45 27.66 -13.82
C LYS A 30 -9.26 27.07 -14.58
N LYS A 31 -8.25 26.51 -13.90
CA LYS A 31 -7.16 25.78 -14.55
C LYS A 31 -7.66 24.43 -15.06
N ASN A 32 -7.12 23.99 -16.20
CA ASN A 32 -7.47 22.69 -16.79
C ASN A 32 -6.96 21.55 -15.91
N VAL A 33 -7.81 20.52 -15.75
CA VAL A 33 -7.48 19.31 -15.00
C VAL A 33 -6.66 18.37 -15.89
N CYS A 34 -7.02 18.27 -17.17
CA CYS A 34 -6.43 17.35 -18.13
C CYS A 34 -5.45 18.06 -19.08
N ILE A 35 -4.27 17.47 -19.26
CA ILE A 35 -3.30 17.83 -20.30
C ILE A 35 -3.24 16.69 -21.30
N ILE A 36 -3.77 16.88 -22.50
CA ILE A 36 -3.88 15.85 -23.54
C ILE A 36 -2.72 16.02 -24.53
N TYR A 37 -2.03 14.93 -24.85
CA TYR A 37 -0.91 14.89 -25.79
C TYR A 37 -1.36 14.30 -27.14
N GLY A 38 -0.75 14.78 -28.24
CA GLY A 38 -1.05 14.36 -29.62
C GLY A 38 -1.40 15.53 -30.54
N GLN A 39 -1.65 15.24 -31.82
CA GLN A 39 -1.85 16.23 -32.89
C GLN A 39 -2.97 17.22 -32.53
N GLU A 40 -2.59 18.50 -32.51
CA GLU A 40 -3.32 19.73 -32.17
C GLU A 40 -4.71 19.62 -31.51
N ALA A 41 -4.77 20.04 -30.24
CA ALA A 41 -5.98 20.39 -29.51
C ALA A 41 -6.85 21.49 -30.18
N SER A 42 -6.47 22.00 -31.35
CA SER A 42 -7.02 23.16 -32.04
C SER A 42 -7.52 22.94 -33.48
N LYS A 43 -7.30 21.77 -34.11
CA LYS A 43 -7.76 21.52 -35.49
C LYS A 43 -8.63 20.26 -35.57
N VAL A 44 -9.89 20.43 -35.21
CA VAL A 44 -10.93 19.38 -35.16
C VAL A 44 -11.52 19.05 -36.55
N ALA A 45 -11.01 19.65 -37.63
CA ALA A 45 -11.68 19.54 -38.93
C ALA A 45 -11.33 18.27 -39.71
N ASP A 46 -10.08 17.78 -39.69
CA ASP A 46 -9.69 16.71 -40.61
C ASP A 46 -8.63 15.76 -40.01
N LEU A 47 -8.88 14.45 -40.17
CA LEU A 47 -8.05 13.27 -39.89
C LEU A 47 -8.36 12.47 -38.59
N LYS A 48 -8.96 11.29 -38.81
CA LYS A 48 -8.79 10.02 -38.07
C LYS A 48 -8.26 10.17 -36.63
N THR A 49 -9.13 10.59 -35.71
CA THR A 49 -8.84 10.50 -34.27
C THR A 49 -8.55 9.04 -33.90
N SER A 50 -7.31 8.75 -33.50
CA SER A 50 -6.98 7.44 -32.93
C SER A 50 -7.91 7.12 -31.75
N PRO A 51 -8.35 5.86 -31.58
CA PRO A 51 -9.22 5.45 -30.48
C PRO A 51 -8.51 5.49 -29.11
N THR A 52 -7.29 6.04 -29.05
CA THR A 52 -6.50 6.20 -27.83
C THR A 52 -6.30 7.67 -27.50
N ILE A 53 -6.49 8.02 -26.23
CA ILE A 53 -6.22 9.35 -25.67
C ILE A 53 -5.06 9.22 -24.70
N THR A 54 -4.02 10.02 -24.91
CA THR A 54 -2.85 10.09 -24.05
C THR A 54 -2.89 11.39 -23.27
N PHE A 55 -2.77 11.36 -21.95
CA PHE A 55 -2.94 12.53 -21.11
C PHE A 55 -2.24 12.40 -19.75
N ASN A 56 -2.00 13.55 -19.12
CA ASN A 56 -1.66 13.66 -17.69
C ASN A 56 -2.67 14.56 -16.99
N LEU A 57 -2.73 14.48 -15.66
CA LEU A 57 -3.64 15.28 -14.85
C LEU A 57 -2.84 16.25 -13.96
N LYS A 58 -3.31 17.48 -13.83
CA LYS A 58 -2.77 18.49 -12.91
C LYS A 58 -3.66 18.67 -11.71
N ARG A 59 -3.05 18.93 -10.56
CA ARG A 59 -3.71 19.40 -9.34
C ARG A 59 -4.02 20.89 -9.47
N GLU A 60 -4.81 21.39 -8.52
CA GLU A 60 -5.20 22.80 -8.50
C GLU A 60 -4.00 23.76 -8.34
N ASP A 61 -3.03 23.37 -7.52
CA ASP A 61 -1.78 24.12 -7.28
C ASP A 61 -0.85 24.13 -8.51
N GLY A 62 -1.13 23.31 -9.53
CA GLY A 62 -0.35 23.18 -10.76
C GLY A 62 0.65 22.02 -10.75
N THR A 63 0.80 21.30 -9.63
CA THR A 63 1.59 20.06 -9.55
C THR A 63 0.89 18.92 -10.29
N TRP A 64 1.57 17.80 -10.50
CA TRP A 64 1.05 16.67 -11.26
C TRP A 64 0.42 15.62 -10.34
N PHE A 65 -0.66 14.99 -10.82
CA PHE A 65 -1.04 13.66 -10.37
C PHE A 65 -0.12 12.67 -11.09
N GLY A 66 0.56 11.84 -10.31
CA GLY A 66 1.42 10.80 -10.85
C GLY A 66 0.61 9.72 -11.57
N TYR A 67 1.14 9.12 -12.64
CA TYR A 67 0.37 8.13 -13.40
C TYR A 67 0.05 6.86 -12.59
N ARG A 68 0.84 6.52 -11.54
CA ARG A 68 0.54 5.41 -10.61
C ARG A 68 -0.65 5.72 -9.72
N GLU A 69 -0.76 6.96 -9.25
CA GLU A 69 -1.93 7.41 -8.49
C GLU A 69 -3.19 7.27 -9.33
N VAL A 70 -3.14 7.71 -10.59
CA VAL A 70 -4.27 7.60 -11.51
C VAL A 70 -4.62 6.13 -11.78
N GLU A 71 -3.64 5.27 -12.00
CA GLU A 71 -3.82 3.82 -12.18
C GLU A 71 -4.48 3.15 -10.97
N LYS A 72 -4.00 3.45 -9.76
CA LYS A 72 -4.52 2.88 -8.51
C LYS A 72 -5.98 3.29 -8.30
N LEU A 73 -6.30 4.57 -8.48
CA LEU A 73 -7.67 5.07 -8.33
C LEU A 73 -8.60 4.51 -9.40
N ALA A 74 -8.15 4.45 -10.65
CA ALA A 74 -8.91 3.85 -11.75
C ALA A 74 -9.25 2.40 -11.44
N SER A 75 -8.26 1.63 -10.94
CA SER A 75 -8.45 0.24 -10.54
C SER A 75 -9.49 0.08 -9.41
N LEU A 76 -9.57 1.03 -8.47
CA LEU A 76 -10.62 1.04 -7.44
C LEU A 76 -12.00 1.35 -8.03
N SER A 77 -12.06 2.17 -9.07
CA SER A 77 -13.29 2.43 -9.81
C SER A 77 -13.70 1.27 -10.74
N GLY A 78 -12.84 0.28 -10.97
CA GLY A 78 -13.09 -0.82 -11.92
C GLY A 78 -12.66 -0.48 -13.35
N ILE A 79 -11.79 0.52 -13.51
CA ILE A 79 -11.30 1.01 -14.80
C ILE A 79 -9.85 0.58 -14.98
N HIS A 80 -9.55 -0.01 -16.12
CA HIS A 80 -8.19 -0.42 -16.49
C HIS A 80 -7.56 0.59 -17.43
N LEU A 81 -6.44 1.20 -17.01
CA LEU A 81 -5.70 2.19 -17.77
C LEU A 81 -4.29 1.67 -18.10
N ARG A 82 -3.70 2.18 -19.18
CA ARG A 82 -2.29 1.95 -19.51
C ARG A 82 -1.46 3.14 -19.02
N THR A 83 -0.47 2.89 -18.16
CA THR A 83 0.36 3.94 -17.55
C THR A 83 1.86 3.66 -17.68
N GLY A 84 2.70 4.65 -17.38
CA GLY A 84 4.17 4.52 -17.44
C GLY A 84 4.83 5.33 -18.57
N CYS A 85 6.13 5.07 -18.79
CA CYS A 85 6.88 5.64 -19.90
C CYS A 85 6.46 5.00 -21.24
N PHE A 86 6.81 5.64 -22.36
CA PHE A 86 6.56 5.13 -23.70
C PHE A 86 7.74 4.30 -24.17
N CYS A 87 7.50 3.28 -25.00
CA CYS A 87 8.58 2.52 -25.64
C CYS A 87 9.47 3.40 -26.54
N ASN A 88 9.00 4.60 -26.90
CA ASN A 88 9.81 5.67 -27.48
C ASN A 88 10.12 6.73 -26.40
N PRO A 89 11.27 6.64 -25.72
CA PRO A 89 11.63 7.58 -24.65
C PRO A 89 11.87 9.00 -25.17
N GLY A 90 12.30 9.16 -26.43
CA GLY A 90 12.47 10.48 -27.05
C GLY A 90 11.15 11.22 -27.24
N ALA A 91 10.10 10.51 -27.66
CA ALA A 91 8.75 11.08 -27.72
C ALA A 91 8.23 11.45 -26.32
N CYS A 92 8.49 10.60 -25.32
CA CYS A 92 8.15 10.88 -23.93
C CYS A 92 8.81 12.17 -23.44
N ALA A 93 10.14 12.29 -23.63
CA ALA A 93 10.89 13.48 -23.23
C ALA A 93 10.38 14.74 -23.92
N LYS A 94 10.10 14.67 -25.23
CA LYS A 94 9.57 15.79 -26.00
C LYS A 94 8.21 16.28 -25.48
N TYR A 95 7.25 15.38 -25.30
CA TYR A 95 5.88 15.76 -24.88
C TYR A 95 5.79 16.16 -23.40
N LEU A 96 6.66 15.62 -22.54
CA LEU A 96 6.72 15.97 -21.12
C LEU A 96 7.62 17.18 -20.83
N GLY A 97 8.34 17.70 -21.83
CA GLY A 97 9.26 18.82 -21.65
C GLY A 97 10.46 18.48 -20.75
N LEU A 98 10.96 17.25 -20.87
CA LEU A 98 12.15 16.80 -20.15
C LEU A 98 13.40 17.23 -20.91
N SER A 99 14.26 17.98 -20.24
CA SER A 99 15.59 18.34 -20.73
C SER A 99 16.57 17.17 -20.61
N HIS A 100 17.74 17.28 -21.24
CA HIS A 100 18.81 16.29 -21.07
C HIS A 100 19.19 16.11 -19.58
N SER A 101 19.33 17.21 -18.83
CA SER A 101 19.61 17.15 -17.39
C SER A 101 18.49 16.50 -16.58
N ASP A 102 17.23 16.66 -16.99
CA ASP A 102 16.11 15.96 -16.33
C ASP A 102 16.19 14.46 -16.57
N LEU A 103 16.57 14.02 -17.79
CA LEU A 103 16.72 12.60 -18.11
C LEU A 103 17.87 11.96 -17.33
N VAL A 104 19.01 12.64 -17.23
CA VAL A 104 20.13 12.21 -16.39
C VAL A 104 19.70 12.15 -14.93
N SER A 105 19.02 13.18 -14.42
CA SER A 105 18.51 13.18 -13.04
C SER A 105 17.49 12.08 -12.77
N ASN A 106 16.64 11.74 -13.75
CA ASN A 106 15.68 10.65 -13.62
C ASN A 106 16.43 9.31 -13.54
N PHE A 107 17.44 9.11 -14.40
CA PHE A 107 18.29 7.92 -14.37
C PHE A 107 19.06 7.79 -13.04
N GLU A 108 19.64 8.87 -12.54
CA GLU A 108 20.33 8.93 -11.24
C GLU A 108 19.38 8.62 -10.07
N ALA A 109 18.15 9.14 -10.13
CA ALA A 109 17.08 8.81 -9.20
C ALA A 109 16.60 7.34 -9.30
N GLY A 110 17.16 6.55 -10.23
CA GLY A 110 16.85 5.15 -10.42
C GLY A 110 15.56 4.92 -11.20
N HIS A 111 15.12 5.89 -12.01
CA HIS A 111 13.90 5.75 -12.77
C HIS A 111 14.02 4.65 -13.83
N VAL A 112 13.11 3.68 -13.76
CA VAL A 112 12.94 2.66 -14.80
C VAL A 112 11.49 2.63 -15.25
N CYS A 113 11.26 2.17 -16.48
CA CYS A 113 9.90 2.02 -16.98
C CYS A 113 9.12 1.10 -16.04
N TRP A 114 7.95 1.55 -15.59
CA TRP A 114 7.08 0.82 -14.68
C TRP A 114 7.59 0.72 -13.23
N ASP A 115 8.34 1.71 -12.75
CA ASP A 115 8.60 1.90 -11.31
C ASP A 115 7.47 2.69 -10.61
N ASP A 116 7.69 3.06 -9.34
CA ASP A 116 6.81 3.95 -8.56
C ASP A 116 7.27 5.43 -8.60
N ASN A 117 8.27 5.78 -9.42
CA ASN A 117 8.79 7.14 -9.55
C ASN A 117 8.13 7.88 -10.73
N ASP A 118 6.86 8.19 -10.58
CA ASP A 118 6.03 8.76 -11.65
C ASP A 118 6.12 10.29 -11.78
N VAL A 119 6.63 10.98 -10.75
CA VAL A 119 6.95 12.42 -10.75
C VAL A 119 8.30 12.67 -10.07
N ILE A 120 9.29 13.15 -10.82
CA ILE A 120 10.64 13.45 -10.33
C ILE A 120 10.90 14.95 -10.50
N LYS A 121 11.36 15.62 -9.43
CA LYS A 121 11.60 17.08 -9.40
C LYS A 121 10.40 17.89 -9.92
N GLY A 122 9.18 17.43 -9.64
CA GLY A 122 7.95 18.09 -10.06
C GLY A 122 7.56 17.89 -11.54
N LYS A 123 8.29 17.06 -12.30
CA LYS A 123 7.94 16.70 -13.68
C LYS A 123 7.52 15.23 -13.77
N PRO A 124 6.48 14.90 -14.56
CA PRO A 124 6.09 13.52 -14.77
C PRO A 124 7.15 12.77 -15.58
N THR A 125 7.31 11.49 -15.32
CA THR A 125 8.24 10.60 -16.05
C THR A 125 7.54 9.76 -17.13
N GLY A 126 6.21 9.82 -17.18
CA GLY A 126 5.38 9.06 -18.11
C GLY A 126 3.99 9.65 -18.29
N ALA A 127 3.08 8.87 -18.89
CA ALA A 127 1.71 9.31 -19.12
C ALA A 127 0.65 8.21 -19.03
N VAL A 128 -0.60 8.67 -18.84
CA VAL A 128 -1.79 7.83 -18.81
C VAL A 128 -2.38 7.72 -20.22
N ARG A 129 -2.82 6.53 -20.59
CA ARG A 129 -3.42 6.20 -21.87
C ARG A 129 -4.73 5.44 -21.64
N ILE A 130 -5.80 5.92 -22.26
CA ILE A 130 -7.08 5.22 -22.37
C ILE A 130 -7.33 4.87 -23.83
N SER A 131 -7.75 3.63 -24.09
CA SER A 131 -8.04 3.11 -25.43
C SER A 131 -9.45 2.53 -25.46
N PHE A 132 -10.23 2.89 -26.46
CA PHE A 132 -11.58 2.34 -26.70
C PHE A 132 -11.51 1.19 -27.70
N GLY A 133 -12.05 0.03 -27.31
CA GLY A 133 -12.17 -1.15 -28.17
C GLY A 133 -13.56 -1.26 -28.79
N TYR A 134 -13.76 -2.23 -29.68
CA TYR A 134 -15.06 -2.44 -30.34
C TYR A 134 -16.20 -2.74 -29.34
N ILE A 135 -15.88 -3.36 -28.20
CA ILE A 135 -16.82 -3.66 -27.11
C ILE A 135 -17.11 -2.47 -26.20
N SER A 136 -16.28 -1.42 -26.25
CA SER A 136 -16.46 -0.25 -25.39
C SER A 136 -17.76 0.46 -25.77
N THR A 137 -18.48 0.93 -24.77
CA THR A 137 -19.77 1.58 -24.93
C THR A 137 -19.68 3.06 -24.58
N TYR A 138 -20.73 3.82 -24.93
CA TYR A 138 -20.88 5.19 -24.45
C TYR A 138 -20.95 5.26 -22.92
N GLN A 139 -21.54 4.25 -22.28
CA GLN A 139 -21.61 4.16 -20.82
C GLN A 139 -20.21 4.02 -20.19
N ASP A 140 -19.33 3.20 -20.78
CA ASP A 140 -17.94 3.07 -20.30
C ASP A 140 -17.19 4.41 -20.39
N ALA A 141 -17.41 5.16 -21.49
CA ALA A 141 -16.85 6.49 -21.65
C ALA A 141 -17.37 7.48 -20.60
N GLU A 142 -18.66 7.44 -20.28
CA GLU A 142 -19.27 8.26 -19.22
C GLU A 142 -18.77 7.89 -17.82
N GLU A 143 -18.61 6.60 -17.52
CA GLU A 143 -18.07 6.15 -16.25
C GLU A 143 -16.63 6.60 -16.05
N PHE A 144 -15.82 6.57 -17.12
CA PHE A 144 -14.48 7.14 -17.10
C PHE A 144 -14.47 8.65 -16.84
N LEU A 145 -15.36 9.42 -17.48
CA LEU A 145 -15.47 10.86 -17.24
C LEU A 145 -15.93 11.18 -15.82
N LYS A 146 -16.90 10.43 -15.29
CA LYS A 146 -17.36 10.52 -13.90
C LYS A 146 -16.25 10.20 -12.92
N PHE A 147 -15.45 9.17 -13.20
CA PHE A 147 -14.25 8.84 -12.44
C PHE A 147 -13.26 10.01 -12.40
N LEU A 148 -12.95 10.61 -13.56
CA LEU A 148 -12.05 11.75 -13.61
C LEU A 148 -12.58 12.93 -12.77
N GLN A 149 -13.88 13.20 -12.90
CA GLN A 149 -14.55 14.28 -12.19
C GLN A 149 -14.66 14.05 -10.68
N SER A 150 -14.92 12.81 -10.24
CA SER A 150 -15.02 12.50 -8.82
C SER A 150 -13.66 12.43 -8.13
N SER A 151 -12.62 11.98 -8.84
CA SER A 151 -11.34 11.64 -8.25
C SER A 151 -10.31 12.76 -8.33
N PHE A 152 -10.34 13.58 -9.38
CA PHE A 152 -9.27 14.56 -9.67
C PHE A 152 -9.74 16.01 -9.80
N VAL A 153 -11.05 16.27 -9.86
CA VAL A 153 -11.58 17.64 -9.87
C VAL A 153 -11.93 18.05 -8.46
N SER A 154 -11.33 19.16 -8.00
CA SER A 154 -11.65 19.76 -6.71
C SER A 154 -13.09 20.25 -6.69
N LYS A 155 -13.95 19.66 -5.86
CA LYS A 155 -15.35 20.10 -5.66
C LYS A 155 -15.39 21.32 -4.72
N PRO A 156 -16.41 22.20 -4.81
CA PRO A 156 -16.68 23.14 -3.75
C PRO A 156 -16.90 22.34 -2.46
N ILE A 157 -16.27 22.75 -1.37
CA ILE A 157 -16.66 22.31 -0.03
C ILE A 157 -18.13 22.71 0.07
N ALA A 158 -19.05 21.75 0.07
CA ALA A 158 -20.38 22.03 0.55
C ALA A 158 -20.18 22.53 1.97
N SER A 159 -20.47 23.81 2.22
CA SER A 159 -20.67 24.30 3.57
C SER A 159 -21.72 23.42 4.22
N SER A 160 -21.29 22.37 4.92
CA SER A 160 -22.11 21.74 5.94
C SER A 160 -22.41 22.86 6.90
N ASN A 161 -23.68 23.25 6.97
CA ASN A 161 -24.21 24.25 7.88
C ASN A 161 -23.46 24.19 9.21
N GLY A 162 -22.81 25.32 9.52
CA GLY A 162 -22.18 25.51 10.81
C GLY A 162 -23.24 25.36 11.89
N HIS A 163 -23.19 24.24 12.62
CA HIS A 163 -23.48 24.31 14.03
C HIS A 163 -22.25 24.94 14.68
N THR A 164 -22.18 26.26 14.57
CA THR A 164 -21.39 27.08 15.47
C THR A 164 -22.06 26.93 16.84
N LEU A 165 -21.60 25.94 17.63
CA LEU A 165 -21.81 26.00 19.07
C LEU A 165 -21.02 27.22 19.55
N SER A 166 -21.74 28.32 19.71
CA SER A 166 -21.29 29.52 20.39
C SER A 166 -20.86 29.14 21.80
N MET A 167 -19.56 28.90 22.00
CA MET A 167 -18.99 28.93 23.32
C MET A 167 -18.97 30.39 23.76
N ASN A 168 -20.00 30.78 24.49
CA ASN A 168 -20.03 32.03 25.23
C ASN A 168 -18.82 32.06 26.16
N THR A 169 -17.98 33.06 25.95
CA THR A 169 -16.90 33.47 26.83
C THR A 169 -17.51 33.88 28.17
N LEU A 170 -17.46 32.99 29.16
CA LEU A 170 -17.52 33.36 30.56
C LEU A 170 -16.10 33.27 31.10
N ASN A 171 -15.48 34.45 31.21
CA ASN A 171 -14.28 34.66 32.00
C ASN A 171 -14.56 34.26 33.45
N LEU A 172 -13.98 33.14 33.89
CA LEU A 172 -13.77 32.84 35.30
C LEU A 172 -12.33 32.33 35.45
N VAL A 173 -11.47 33.29 35.78
CA VAL A 173 -10.35 33.26 36.73
C VAL A 173 -9.61 31.92 36.94
N ASP A 174 -8.29 31.99 36.68
CA ASP A 174 -7.21 31.15 37.19
C ASP A 174 -7.59 29.91 38.01
N ASN A 175 -7.34 28.74 37.43
CA ASN A 175 -6.66 27.67 38.16
C ASN A 175 -5.97 26.71 37.19
N GLN A 176 -4.73 26.38 37.53
CA GLN A 176 -3.77 25.56 36.78
C GLN A 176 -4.40 24.27 36.24
N SER A 177 -4.69 24.23 34.94
CA SER A 177 -5.09 23.01 34.24
C SER A 177 -3.85 22.24 33.81
N GLN A 178 -3.54 21.20 34.57
CA GLN A 178 -2.63 20.12 34.18
C GLN A 178 -2.90 19.71 32.73
N GLN A 179 -1.89 19.78 31.86
CA GLN A 179 -1.93 19.15 30.54
C GLN A 179 -2.20 17.65 30.77
N VAL A 180 -3.41 17.19 30.46
CA VAL A 180 -3.72 15.77 30.41
C VAL A 180 -2.94 15.20 29.22
N VAL A 181 -1.76 14.65 29.50
CA VAL A 181 -0.99 13.89 28.51
C VAL A 181 -1.86 12.69 28.14
N PRO A 182 -2.19 12.47 26.85
CA PRO A 182 -2.96 11.29 26.46
C PRO A 182 -2.20 10.03 26.87
N ASP A 183 -2.85 9.19 27.66
CA ASP A 183 -2.34 7.92 28.17
C ASP A 183 -2.39 6.87 27.07
N VAL A 184 -1.41 6.94 26.16
CA VAL A 184 -1.30 6.01 25.03
C VAL A 184 -0.73 4.69 25.53
N ARG A 185 -1.43 3.59 25.28
CA ARG A 185 -1.01 2.24 25.68
C ARG A 185 -0.98 1.25 24.52
N LEU A 186 -0.10 0.26 24.62
CA LEU A 186 -0.04 -0.88 23.73
C LEU A 186 -1.26 -1.78 23.95
N LYS A 187 -2.16 -1.84 22.96
CA LYS A 187 -3.41 -2.58 23.03
C LYS A 187 -3.28 -4.02 22.54
N SER A 188 -2.52 -4.25 21.47
CA SER A 188 -2.35 -5.59 20.90
C SER A 188 -1.02 -5.74 20.17
N ILE A 189 -0.45 -6.93 20.29
CA ILE A 189 0.74 -7.37 19.56
C ILE A 189 0.31 -8.50 18.64
N ILE A 190 0.66 -8.41 17.36
CA ILE A 190 0.29 -9.38 16.33
C ILE A 190 1.51 -9.79 15.51
N ILE A 191 1.66 -11.10 15.33
CA ILE A 191 2.75 -11.71 14.58
C ILE A 191 2.16 -12.38 13.34
N TYR A 192 2.82 -12.21 12.20
CA TYR A 192 2.48 -12.85 10.94
C TYR A 192 3.70 -13.64 10.45
N PRO A 193 3.90 -14.87 10.96
CA PRO A 193 5.04 -15.71 10.58
C PRO A 193 5.19 -15.88 9.08
N VAL A 194 4.12 -16.33 8.43
CA VAL A 194 4.09 -16.57 6.99
C VAL A 194 3.50 -15.38 6.27
N LYS A 195 4.23 -14.84 5.29
CA LYS A 195 3.79 -13.75 4.43
C LYS A 195 2.44 -14.10 3.81
N SER A 196 1.49 -13.16 3.88
CA SER A 196 0.13 -13.31 3.35
C SER A 196 -0.80 -14.28 4.12
N CYS A 197 -0.34 -14.98 5.14
CA CYS A 197 -1.20 -15.80 5.99
C CYS A 197 -1.83 -14.98 7.14
N GLN A 198 -2.76 -15.60 7.87
CA GLN A 198 -3.37 -15.01 9.06
C GLN A 198 -2.36 -14.99 10.22
N GLY A 199 -2.29 -13.85 10.90
CA GLY A 199 -1.47 -13.68 12.10
C GLY A 199 -2.22 -14.07 13.37
N PHE A 200 -1.48 -14.13 14.48
CA PHE A 200 -2.02 -14.43 15.80
C PHE A 200 -1.63 -13.32 16.78
N SER A 201 -2.49 -13.09 17.77
CA SER A 201 -2.30 -12.07 18.79
C SER A 201 -1.69 -12.68 20.06
N VAL A 202 -0.85 -11.91 20.74
CA VAL A 202 -0.16 -12.33 21.96
C VAL A 202 -0.19 -11.24 23.03
N GLN A 203 -0.01 -11.66 24.27
CA GLN A 203 0.12 -10.74 25.42
C GLN A 203 1.54 -10.20 25.57
N SER A 204 2.54 -11.00 25.22
CA SER A 204 3.94 -10.56 25.19
C SER A 204 4.69 -11.26 24.05
N TRP A 205 5.73 -10.60 23.52
CA TRP A 205 6.57 -11.18 22.46
C TRP A 205 7.98 -10.59 22.45
N PRO A 206 9.02 -11.40 22.15
CA PRO A 206 10.37 -10.91 22.04
C PRO A 206 10.61 -10.13 20.73
N LEU A 207 11.49 -9.14 20.83
CA LEU A 207 12.04 -8.41 19.70
C LEU A 207 13.37 -9.03 19.25
N ALA A 208 13.58 -9.00 17.94
CA ALA A 208 14.83 -9.33 17.27
C ALA A 208 15.27 -8.14 16.42
N ALA A 209 16.48 -8.19 15.85
CA ALA A 209 17.01 -7.13 14.99
C ALA A 209 16.11 -6.76 13.78
N GLY A 210 15.18 -7.63 13.40
CA GLY A 210 14.19 -7.42 12.33
C GLY A 210 12.82 -6.90 12.78
N GLY A 211 12.62 -6.63 14.07
CA GLY A 211 11.30 -6.30 14.66
C GLY A 211 10.81 -7.41 15.59
N LEU A 212 9.55 -7.82 15.48
CA LEU A 212 9.02 -8.94 16.28
C LEU A 212 9.67 -10.26 15.82
N LYS A 213 10.15 -11.07 16.76
CA LYS A 213 10.82 -12.35 16.45
C LYS A 213 9.91 -13.24 15.59
N TYR A 214 10.47 -13.86 14.55
CA TYR A 214 9.75 -14.73 13.60
C TYR A 214 8.68 -14.05 12.74
N ASP A 215 8.62 -12.72 12.72
CA ASP A 215 7.64 -12.01 11.91
C ASP A 215 8.07 -11.95 10.42
N ARG A 216 7.18 -12.40 9.52
CA ARG A 216 7.38 -12.49 8.07
C ARG A 216 8.67 -13.23 7.64
N GLU A 217 9.13 -14.21 8.42
CA GLU A 217 10.31 -15.02 8.07
C GLU A 217 10.04 -16.04 6.95
N TRP A 218 8.78 -16.40 6.70
CA TRP A 218 8.41 -17.40 5.69
C TRP A 218 7.57 -16.81 4.56
N LEU A 219 7.66 -17.42 3.38
CA LEU A 219 6.79 -17.15 2.24
C LEU A 219 6.50 -18.42 1.42
N LEU A 220 5.59 -18.28 0.47
CA LEU A 220 5.27 -19.33 -0.51
C LEU A 220 5.60 -18.84 -1.92
N GLN A 221 6.24 -19.71 -2.69
CA GLN A 221 6.53 -19.49 -4.11
C GLN A 221 5.77 -20.51 -4.95
N GLY A 222 5.20 -20.06 -6.08
CA GLY A 222 4.53 -20.94 -7.03
C GLY A 222 5.52 -21.64 -7.95
N SER A 223 5.03 -22.63 -8.71
CA SER A 223 5.84 -23.39 -9.66
C SER A 223 6.51 -22.56 -10.78
N GLY A 224 5.98 -21.37 -11.08
CA GLY A 224 6.59 -20.44 -12.05
C GLY A 224 7.66 -19.52 -11.45
N GLY A 225 8.06 -19.74 -10.19
CA GLY A 225 9.02 -18.92 -9.46
C GLY A 225 8.42 -17.64 -8.87
N GLU A 226 7.13 -17.39 -9.08
CA GLU A 226 6.47 -16.18 -8.56
C GLU A 226 6.11 -16.30 -7.08
N ILE A 227 6.31 -15.21 -6.33
CA ILE A 227 5.85 -15.15 -4.93
C ILE A 227 4.32 -15.13 -4.88
N LEU A 228 3.75 -16.01 -4.05
CA LEU A 228 2.33 -16.09 -3.77
C LEU A 228 1.97 -15.05 -2.70
N THR A 229 0.96 -14.24 -3.01
CA THR A 229 0.47 -13.19 -2.12
C THR A 229 -1.05 -13.24 -2.07
N GLN A 230 -1.68 -12.63 -1.05
CA GLN A 230 -3.15 -12.61 -0.95
C GLN A 230 -3.85 -12.03 -2.18
N LYS A 231 -3.17 -11.18 -2.97
CA LYS A 231 -3.71 -10.65 -4.24
C LYS A 231 -3.85 -11.73 -5.31
N LYS A 232 -2.87 -12.64 -5.36
CA LYS A 232 -2.82 -13.75 -6.33
C LYS A 232 -3.58 -14.97 -5.84
N VAL A 233 -3.43 -15.30 -4.55
CA VAL A 233 -3.99 -16.47 -3.89
C VAL A 233 -4.67 -16.01 -2.59
N PRO A 234 -5.93 -15.55 -2.66
CA PRO A 234 -6.66 -15.05 -1.50
C PRO A 234 -6.84 -16.09 -0.38
N GLU A 235 -6.83 -17.38 -0.71
CA GLU A 235 -6.91 -18.52 0.20
C GLU A 235 -5.82 -18.49 1.27
N LEU A 236 -4.67 -17.86 1.00
CA LEU A 236 -3.63 -17.66 2.02
C LEU A 236 -4.16 -16.98 3.28
N ALA A 237 -5.14 -16.08 3.14
CA ALA A 237 -5.73 -15.39 4.27
C ALA A 237 -6.48 -16.32 5.24
N SER A 238 -6.85 -17.54 4.84
CA SER A 238 -7.56 -18.50 5.72
C SER A 238 -6.62 -19.45 6.44
N ILE A 239 -5.33 -19.46 6.06
CA ILE A 239 -4.31 -20.26 6.72
C ILE A 239 -3.92 -19.56 8.03
N ARG A 240 -4.22 -20.23 9.14
CA ARG A 240 -3.86 -19.81 10.49
C ARG A 240 -2.46 -20.27 10.81
N THR A 241 -1.70 -19.38 11.44
CA THR A 241 -0.34 -19.66 11.89
C THR A 241 -0.21 -19.31 13.37
N LEU A 242 0.54 -20.13 14.10
CA LEU A 242 0.81 -19.92 15.52
C LEU A 242 2.23 -20.40 15.82
N ILE A 243 3.05 -19.53 16.42
CA ILE A 243 4.38 -19.93 16.91
C ILE A 243 4.29 -20.19 18.41
N ASN A 244 4.76 -21.37 18.81
CA ASN A 244 5.02 -21.66 20.22
C ASN A 244 6.54 -21.61 20.46
N LEU A 245 6.98 -20.60 21.22
CA LEU A 245 8.39 -20.37 21.51
C LEU A 245 8.97 -21.46 22.44
N GLU A 246 8.19 -21.95 23.39
CA GLU A 246 8.61 -22.99 24.35
C GLU A 246 8.85 -24.34 23.66
N LEU A 247 7.95 -24.70 22.73
CA LEU A 247 8.09 -25.92 21.94
C LEU A 247 9.03 -25.76 20.75
N GLY A 248 9.44 -24.53 20.42
CA GLY A 248 10.26 -24.24 19.24
C GLY A 248 9.59 -24.63 17.93
N LYS A 249 8.26 -24.46 17.81
CA LYS A 249 7.47 -24.95 16.67
C LYS A 249 6.53 -23.90 16.08
N LEU A 250 6.39 -23.93 14.76
CA LEU A 250 5.34 -23.25 13.99
C LEU A 250 4.21 -24.25 13.70
N PHE A 251 3.01 -23.92 14.15
CA PHE A 251 1.77 -24.63 13.86
C PHE A 251 1.03 -23.92 12.74
N VAL A 252 0.55 -24.70 11.77
CA VAL A 252 -0.20 -24.20 10.61
C VAL A 252 -1.50 -24.99 10.45
N GLU A 253 -2.61 -24.27 10.29
CA GLU A 253 -3.95 -24.84 10.14
C GLU A 253 -4.66 -24.20 8.95
N SER A 254 -5.48 -24.97 8.24
CA SER A 254 -6.29 -24.48 7.12
C SER A 254 -7.70 -25.07 7.20
N PRO A 255 -8.77 -24.30 6.92
CA PRO A 255 -10.12 -24.85 6.87
C PRO A 255 -10.32 -25.97 5.83
N LYS A 256 -9.44 -26.06 4.83
CA LYS A 256 -9.48 -27.10 3.78
C LYS A 256 -8.75 -28.38 4.17
N ARG A 257 -7.97 -28.38 5.26
CA ARG A 257 -7.18 -29.54 5.73
C ARG A 257 -7.63 -29.89 7.15
N LYS A 258 -7.81 -31.18 7.44
CA LYS A 258 -8.18 -31.64 8.79
C LYS A 258 -6.96 -31.78 9.70
N ASP A 259 -5.84 -32.14 9.10
CA ASP A 259 -4.56 -32.32 9.77
C ASP A 259 -3.83 -30.98 9.93
N LYS A 260 -3.23 -30.80 11.11
CA LYS A 260 -2.43 -29.63 11.46
C LYS A 260 -0.98 -29.90 11.09
N LEU A 261 -0.34 -28.93 10.44
CA LEU A 261 1.08 -29.02 10.11
C LEU A 261 1.91 -28.45 11.25
N GLN A 262 2.99 -29.15 11.61
CA GLN A 262 3.95 -28.71 12.61
C GLN A 262 5.34 -28.63 11.98
N ILE A 263 5.98 -27.48 12.10
CA ILE A 263 7.30 -27.22 11.53
C ILE A 263 8.22 -26.82 12.68
N SER A 264 9.35 -27.50 12.82
CA SER A 264 10.37 -27.12 13.81
C SER A 264 11.02 -25.81 13.38
N LEU A 265 11.23 -24.89 14.33
CA LEU A 265 11.89 -23.61 14.07
C LEU A 265 13.41 -23.75 13.94
N LEU A 266 13.98 -24.85 14.43
CA LEU A 266 15.42 -25.10 14.50
C LEU A 266 15.87 -26.29 13.63
N GLU A 267 14.95 -27.17 13.23
CA GLU A 267 15.25 -28.41 12.49
C GLU A 267 14.31 -28.53 11.27
N ASN A 268 14.73 -29.25 10.23
CA ASN A 268 14.07 -29.44 8.92
C ASN A 268 14.33 -28.37 7.85
N LEU A 269 15.56 -27.87 7.77
CA LEU A 269 16.02 -27.17 6.58
C LEU A 269 16.68 -28.21 5.67
N THR A 270 16.11 -28.46 4.50
CA THR A 270 16.94 -29.05 3.45
C THR A 270 18.01 -28.00 3.17
N HIS A 271 19.30 -28.34 3.27
CA HIS A 271 20.41 -27.38 3.05
C HIS A 271 20.50 -26.85 1.60
N LEU A 272 19.41 -26.95 0.83
CA LEU A 272 19.22 -26.33 -0.46
C LEU A 272 18.89 -24.85 -0.25
N THR A 273 19.94 -24.06 -0.17
CA THR A 273 19.88 -22.60 -0.23
C THR A 273 19.63 -22.17 -1.68
N ALA A 274 18.57 -21.39 -1.90
CA ALA A 274 18.27 -20.77 -3.18
C ALA A 274 18.25 -19.24 -3.04
N GLU A 275 18.46 -18.51 -4.14
CA GLU A 275 18.21 -17.07 -4.18
C GLU A 275 16.82 -16.79 -4.76
N VAL A 276 16.06 -15.94 -4.09
CA VAL A 276 14.74 -15.51 -4.56
C VAL A 276 14.66 -14.00 -4.60
N ASP A 277 14.20 -13.46 -5.74
CA ASP A 277 13.89 -12.04 -5.89
C ASP A 277 12.47 -11.76 -5.40
N VAL A 278 12.37 -10.92 -4.37
CA VAL A 278 11.11 -10.42 -3.84
C VAL A 278 11.12 -8.89 -3.98
N TYR A 279 10.39 -8.40 -4.99
CA TYR A 279 10.26 -6.96 -5.28
C TYR A 279 11.60 -6.24 -5.53
N GLY A 280 12.53 -6.88 -6.23
CA GLY A 280 13.85 -6.33 -6.57
C GLY A 280 14.89 -6.48 -5.45
N GLN A 281 14.54 -7.18 -4.37
CA GLN A 281 15.47 -7.55 -3.30
C GLN A 281 15.74 -9.06 -3.37
N ARG A 282 17.01 -9.44 -3.37
CA ARG A 282 17.42 -10.85 -3.36
C ARG A 282 17.56 -11.35 -1.93
N TYR A 283 16.94 -12.49 -1.66
CA TYR A 283 17.00 -13.18 -0.40
C TYR A 283 17.57 -14.58 -0.59
N GLU A 284 18.48 -14.97 0.30
CA GLU A 284 18.86 -16.37 0.43
C GLU A 284 17.78 -17.08 1.25
N VAL A 285 17.22 -18.14 0.68
CA VAL A 285 16.09 -18.84 1.26
C VAL A 285 16.39 -20.32 1.39
N GLU A 286 15.84 -20.89 2.44
CA GLU A 286 15.90 -22.32 2.72
C GLU A 286 14.52 -22.92 2.47
N SER A 287 14.51 -24.08 1.82
CA SER A 287 13.29 -24.81 1.47
C SER A 287 13.03 -25.97 2.42
N TYR A 288 11.75 -26.26 2.61
CA TYR A 288 11.29 -27.37 3.43
C TYR A 288 11.02 -28.62 2.59
N ASP A 289 10.85 -29.74 3.29
CA ASP A 289 10.59 -31.04 2.70
C ASP A 289 9.27 -31.07 1.89
N GLU A 290 9.14 -32.11 1.07
CA GLU A 290 8.01 -32.28 0.17
C GLU A 290 6.67 -32.41 0.91
N ASN A 291 6.68 -32.90 2.16
CA ASN A 291 5.46 -33.00 2.98
C ASN A 291 4.89 -31.61 3.32
N VAL A 292 5.75 -30.68 3.75
CA VAL A 292 5.35 -29.30 4.03
C VAL A 292 4.84 -28.62 2.76
N ASN A 293 5.55 -28.78 1.64
CA ASN A 293 5.17 -28.21 0.35
C ASN A 293 3.82 -28.76 -0.15
N THR A 294 3.59 -30.06 0.02
CA THR A 294 2.33 -30.74 -0.35
C THR A 294 1.17 -30.23 0.51
N TRP A 295 1.37 -30.11 1.83
CA TRP A 295 0.35 -29.58 2.72
C TRP A 295 -0.11 -28.19 2.31
N PHE A 296 0.83 -27.27 2.05
CA PHE A 296 0.49 -25.92 1.59
C PHE A 296 -0.16 -25.94 0.21
N SER A 297 0.34 -26.77 -0.69
CA SER A 297 -0.19 -26.88 -2.05
C SER A 297 -1.65 -27.32 -2.07
N GLU A 298 -2.02 -28.29 -1.24
CA GLU A 298 -3.40 -28.74 -1.08
C GLU A 298 -4.25 -27.71 -0.33
N ALA A 299 -3.71 -27.05 0.70
CA ALA A 299 -4.42 -26.02 1.46
C ALA A 299 -4.84 -24.83 0.57
N ILE A 300 -4.02 -24.47 -0.43
CA ILE A 300 -4.33 -23.38 -1.38
C ILE A 300 -4.94 -23.87 -2.70
N GLY A 301 -4.82 -25.16 -3.03
CA GLY A 301 -5.26 -25.75 -4.30
C GLY A 301 -4.33 -25.42 -5.48
N ARG A 302 -3.05 -25.18 -5.23
CA ARG A 302 -2.03 -24.84 -6.23
C ARG A 302 -0.65 -25.29 -5.76
N HIS A 303 0.15 -25.89 -6.64
CA HIS A 303 1.53 -26.25 -6.31
C HIS A 303 2.36 -25.04 -5.85
N CYS A 304 3.02 -25.21 -4.71
CA CYS A 304 3.87 -24.19 -4.11
C CYS A 304 4.99 -24.79 -3.25
N THR A 305 6.03 -23.99 -3.05
CA THR A 305 7.17 -24.29 -2.21
C THR A 305 7.19 -23.34 -1.03
N PHE A 306 7.27 -23.89 0.18
CA PHE A 306 7.40 -23.14 1.42
C PHE A 306 8.86 -22.86 1.70
N MET A 307 9.17 -21.59 1.95
CA MET A 307 10.54 -21.11 2.08
C MET A 307 10.69 -20.17 3.26
N ARG A 308 11.86 -20.21 3.90
CA ARG A 308 12.25 -19.31 4.99
C ARG A 308 13.44 -18.47 4.57
N CYS A 309 13.49 -17.22 5.01
CA CYS A 309 14.69 -16.40 4.88
C CYS A 309 15.81 -16.98 5.75
N SER A 310 16.97 -17.31 5.15
CA SER A 310 18.13 -17.76 5.93
C SER A 310 18.69 -16.59 6.74
N SER A 311 19.00 -16.85 8.01
CA SER A 311 19.63 -15.86 8.90
C SER A 311 21.17 -15.84 8.77
N SER A 312 21.73 -16.75 7.96
CA SER A 312 23.14 -17.13 8.03
C SER A 312 24.10 -16.26 7.21
N LYS A 313 23.65 -15.56 6.16
CA LYS A 313 24.48 -14.57 5.45
C LYS A 313 23.78 -13.23 5.23
N LYS A 314 24.45 -12.23 5.80
CA LYS A 314 24.16 -10.80 5.78
C LYS A 314 24.22 -10.31 4.33
N SER A 315 23.08 -9.93 3.75
CA SER A 315 23.12 -9.10 2.55
C SER A 315 23.61 -7.71 2.96
N LEU A 316 24.93 -7.52 2.92
CA LEU A 316 25.47 -6.18 2.66
C LEU A 316 24.98 -5.82 1.27
N CYS A 317 24.21 -4.74 1.20
CA CYS A 317 24.00 -4.03 -0.05
C CYS A 317 25.34 -3.40 -0.48
N THR A 318 26.24 -4.19 -1.09
CA THR A 318 27.34 -3.64 -1.88
C THR A 318 26.79 -3.24 -3.25
N SER A 319 26.04 -2.15 -3.28
CA SER A 319 26.04 -1.26 -4.44
C SER A 319 26.85 -0.03 -4.07
N THR A 320 28.18 -0.12 -4.17
CA THR A 320 29.01 1.06 -4.43
C THR A 320 28.67 1.57 -5.83
N GLY A 321 27.50 2.17 -5.97
CA GLY A 321 27.22 3.14 -7.01
C GLY A 321 27.57 4.49 -6.42
N GLN A 322 28.69 5.08 -6.87
CA GLN A 322 29.01 6.46 -6.57
C GLN A 322 27.80 7.33 -6.95
N ASN A 323 27.49 8.29 -6.08
CA ASN A 323 26.45 9.33 -6.19
C ASN A 323 25.16 9.03 -5.42
N GLY A 324 25.21 9.36 -4.12
CA GLY A 324 24.18 10.18 -3.47
C GLY A 324 22.77 9.63 -3.38
N ARG A 325 22.55 8.35 -3.66
CA ARG A 325 21.37 7.65 -3.13
C ARG A 325 21.50 7.71 -1.62
N LEU A 326 20.48 8.23 -0.95
CA LEU A 326 20.15 7.72 0.38
C LEU A 326 19.74 6.26 0.15
N CYS A 327 20.74 5.39 -0.06
CA CYS A 327 20.64 4.01 0.37
C CYS A 327 20.04 4.12 1.77
N ARG A 328 18.89 3.48 2.00
CA ARG A 328 18.33 3.34 3.34
C ARG A 328 19.47 2.79 4.20
N ASP A 329 20.17 3.69 4.88
CA ASP A 329 21.26 3.38 5.77
C ASP A 329 20.59 2.94 7.05
N THR A 330 19.96 1.77 6.97
CA THR A 330 19.55 1.02 8.12
C THR A 330 20.11 -0.36 7.91
N ARG A 331 21.08 -0.70 8.76
CA ARG A 331 21.61 -2.05 9.04
C ARG A 331 20.51 -3.02 9.53
N SER A 332 19.25 -2.81 9.14
CA SER A 332 18.09 -3.56 9.55
C SER A 332 18.02 -4.85 8.75
N LYS A 333 18.19 -5.97 9.45
CA LYS A 333 17.99 -7.33 8.94
C LYS A 333 16.49 -7.51 8.65
N LEU A 334 16.04 -7.17 7.44
CA LEU A 334 14.63 -7.26 7.09
C LEU A 334 14.30 -8.67 6.59
N SER A 335 13.28 -9.31 7.19
CA SER A 335 12.63 -10.51 6.65
C SER A 335 11.75 -10.14 5.44
N PHE A 336 10.80 -10.98 5.00
CA PHE A 336 9.93 -10.71 3.85
C PHE A 336 8.85 -9.64 4.10
N VAL A 337 9.21 -8.56 4.78
CA VAL A 337 8.39 -7.36 4.97
C VAL A 337 8.27 -6.56 3.67
N ASN A 338 7.21 -5.75 3.56
CA ASN A 338 6.95 -4.99 2.32
C ASN A 338 7.64 -3.61 2.29
N GLU A 339 7.47 -2.79 3.34
CA GLU A 339 7.95 -1.41 3.35
C GLU A 339 8.73 -1.01 4.62
N GLY A 340 8.42 -1.61 5.79
CA GLY A 340 9.06 -1.39 7.09
C GLY A 340 8.94 -2.62 8.01
N GLN A 341 9.72 -2.67 9.10
CA GLN A 341 9.79 -3.82 10.01
C GLN A 341 8.47 -4.09 10.71
N LEU A 342 7.85 -3.04 11.25
CA LEU A 342 6.62 -3.12 12.00
C LEU A 342 5.61 -2.12 11.45
N LEU A 343 4.34 -2.48 11.54
CA LEU A 343 3.25 -1.56 11.28
C LEU A 343 2.51 -1.24 12.59
N LEU A 344 2.43 0.04 12.94
CA LEU A 344 1.62 0.56 14.04
C LEU A 344 0.34 1.22 13.51
N ILE A 345 -0.79 0.95 14.17
CA ILE A 345 -2.06 1.67 13.95
C ILE A 345 -2.73 2.00 15.29
N SER A 346 -3.49 3.10 15.34
CA SER A 346 -4.36 3.42 16.47
C SER A 346 -5.76 2.80 16.33
N GLU A 347 -6.32 2.31 17.43
CA GLU A 347 -7.71 1.87 17.53
C GLU A 347 -8.68 3.01 17.19
N GLU A 348 -8.36 4.24 17.60
CA GLU A 348 -9.15 5.43 17.31
C GLU A 348 -9.12 5.81 15.82
N SER A 349 -7.99 5.60 15.13
CA SER A 349 -7.91 5.75 13.66
C SER A 349 -8.82 4.76 12.91
N VAL A 350 -8.94 3.53 13.44
CA VAL A 350 -9.86 2.51 12.91
C VAL A 350 -11.31 2.86 13.21
N SER A 351 -11.59 3.38 14.42
CA SER A 351 -12.93 3.84 14.82
C SER A 351 -13.43 5.00 13.96
N ASP A 352 -12.58 6.01 13.72
CA ASP A 352 -12.92 7.13 12.82
C ASP A 352 -13.20 6.63 11.39
N LEU A 353 -12.38 5.71 10.86
CA LEU A 353 -12.65 5.09 9.56
C LEU A 353 -14.01 4.37 9.53
N ASN A 354 -14.34 3.60 10.56
CA ASN A 354 -15.62 2.90 10.66
C ASN A 354 -16.80 3.89 10.69
N SER A 355 -16.67 5.01 11.41
CA SER A 355 -17.71 6.05 11.45
C SER A 355 -17.99 6.66 10.06
N ARG A 356 -16.94 6.83 9.24
CA ARG A 356 -17.05 7.33 7.85
C ARG A 356 -17.67 6.30 6.92
N LEU A 357 -17.30 5.02 7.09
CA LEU A 357 -17.90 3.91 6.35
C LEU A 357 -19.41 3.83 6.62
N SER A 358 -19.84 4.00 7.88
CA SER A 358 -21.25 4.04 8.24
C SER A 358 -21.98 5.23 7.63
N SER A 359 -21.34 6.41 7.58
CA SER A 359 -21.94 7.66 7.08
C SER A 359 -22.04 7.74 5.56
N SER A 360 -21.12 7.10 4.82
CA SER A 360 -21.14 7.08 3.36
C SER A 360 -22.19 6.13 2.76
N ASN A 361 -22.86 5.33 3.59
CA ASN A 361 -23.87 4.34 3.17
C ASN A 361 -25.25 4.99 2.94
N GLY A 362 -25.33 5.92 1.99
CA GLY A 362 -26.60 6.23 1.34
C GLY A 362 -27.02 5.07 0.45
N ASN A 363 -28.23 4.55 0.65
CA ASN A 363 -28.93 3.50 -0.13
C ASN A 363 -28.47 2.05 0.11
N GLY A 364 -28.96 1.44 1.19
CA GLY A 364 -29.28 0.00 1.26
C GLY A 364 -28.14 -1.01 1.13
N LYS A 365 -26.87 -0.60 1.19
CA LYS A 365 -25.71 -1.50 1.16
C LYS A 365 -25.26 -1.89 2.57
N GLN A 366 -24.82 -3.13 2.70
CA GLN A 366 -24.44 -3.82 3.93
C GLN A 366 -23.40 -3.03 4.74
N HIS A 367 -23.64 -2.88 6.05
CA HIS A 367 -22.74 -2.17 6.97
C HIS A 367 -21.39 -2.89 7.05
N VAL A 368 -20.33 -2.30 6.48
CA VAL A 368 -18.98 -2.85 6.50
C VAL A 368 -18.26 -2.34 7.75
N LEU A 369 -18.20 -3.16 8.80
CA LEU A 369 -17.36 -2.91 9.96
C LEU A 369 -15.96 -3.47 9.71
N VAL A 370 -14.94 -2.63 9.88
CA VAL A 370 -13.55 -2.97 9.65
C VAL A 370 -12.82 -3.14 10.96
N ASP A 371 -12.20 -4.31 11.12
CA ASP A 371 -11.25 -4.61 12.19
C ASP A 371 -9.84 -4.09 11.83
N ALA A 372 -9.10 -3.65 12.84
CA ALA A 372 -7.67 -3.34 12.81
C ALA A 372 -6.85 -4.40 12.04
N MET A 373 -7.16 -5.67 12.25
CA MET A 373 -6.47 -6.81 11.63
C MET A 373 -6.50 -6.78 10.10
N ARG A 374 -7.48 -6.09 9.50
CA ARG A 374 -7.58 -5.88 8.04
C ARG A 374 -6.39 -5.13 7.47
N PHE A 375 -5.76 -4.27 8.26
CA PHE A 375 -4.56 -3.51 7.86
C PHE A 375 -3.26 -4.25 8.10
N ARG A 376 -3.34 -5.43 8.73
CA ARG A 376 -2.23 -6.29 9.15
C ARG A 376 -1.19 -5.60 10.05
N PRO A 377 -1.61 -4.86 11.09
CA PRO A 377 -0.68 -4.19 12.00
C PRO A 377 0.09 -5.20 12.84
N ASN A 378 1.31 -4.86 13.22
CA ASN A 378 2.04 -5.57 14.26
C ASN A 378 1.68 -5.06 15.66
N ILE A 379 1.47 -3.75 15.75
CA ILE A 379 1.24 -3.02 16.98
C ILE A 379 -0.07 -2.26 16.84
N VAL A 380 -1.00 -2.49 17.75
CA VAL A 380 -2.21 -1.67 17.91
C VAL A 380 -2.09 -0.93 19.23
N ILE A 381 -2.39 0.37 19.20
CA ILE A 381 -2.39 1.23 20.39
C ILE A 381 -3.79 1.78 20.66
N SER A 382 -4.02 2.23 21.88
CA SER A 382 -5.22 2.93 22.32
C SER A 382 -4.86 4.13 23.20
N GLY A 383 -5.79 5.04 23.45
CA GLY A 383 -5.61 6.25 24.26
C GLY A 383 -5.13 7.47 23.48
N SER A 384 -5.18 7.43 22.15
CA SER A 384 -4.75 8.52 21.27
C SER A 384 -5.94 9.19 20.57
N THR A 385 -5.74 10.38 20.00
CA THR A 385 -6.69 10.94 19.03
C THR A 385 -6.50 10.25 17.66
N PRO A 386 -7.56 10.10 16.84
CA PRO A 386 -7.44 9.52 15.50
C PRO A 386 -6.31 10.18 14.69
N TYR A 387 -5.50 9.34 14.05
CA TYR A 387 -4.38 9.70 13.17
C TYR A 387 -3.21 10.46 13.82
N ARG A 388 -3.17 10.57 15.15
CA ARG A 388 -2.05 11.23 15.85
C ARG A 388 -0.73 10.51 15.57
N GLU A 389 -0.78 9.20 15.34
CA GLU A 389 0.38 8.37 15.04
C GLU A 389 1.18 8.85 13.82
N ASP A 390 0.54 9.54 12.87
CA ASP A 390 1.18 10.05 11.65
C ASP A 390 2.31 11.04 11.94
N ASN A 391 2.22 11.77 13.05
CA ASN A 391 3.16 12.83 13.42
C ASN A 391 4.30 12.35 14.31
N TRP A 392 4.33 11.05 14.67
CA TRP A 392 5.36 10.52 15.54
C TRP A 392 6.63 10.28 14.75
N LYS A 393 7.75 10.76 15.28
CA LYS A 393 9.08 10.52 14.71
C LYS A 393 9.81 9.42 15.45
N ARG A 394 9.76 9.45 16.78
CA ARG A 394 10.31 8.43 17.66
C ARG A 394 9.29 8.05 18.71
N LEU A 395 9.30 6.79 19.12
CA LEU A 395 8.51 6.32 20.24
C LEU A 395 9.28 5.24 21.00
N HIS A 396 8.92 5.03 22.26
CA HIS A 396 9.34 3.85 22.99
C HIS A 396 8.16 3.19 23.70
N ILE A 397 8.25 1.86 23.82
CA ILE A 397 7.26 1.01 24.45
C ILE A 397 8.02 0.13 25.45
N GLY A 398 7.87 0.44 26.75
CA GLY A 398 8.82 -0.06 27.75
C GLY A 398 10.25 0.33 27.38
N ASP A 399 11.18 -0.63 27.38
CA ASP A 399 12.60 -0.42 27.05
C ASP A 399 12.92 -0.52 25.55
N ALA A 400 11.92 -0.69 24.69
CA ALA A 400 12.09 -0.82 23.25
C ALA A 400 11.88 0.52 22.54
N TYR A 401 12.88 0.96 21.79
CA TYR A 401 12.87 2.22 21.04
C TYR A 401 12.58 1.98 19.55
N PHE A 402 11.79 2.86 18.95
CA PHE A 402 11.40 2.78 17.55
C PHE A 402 11.47 4.15 16.88
N THR A 403 11.97 4.16 15.65
CA THR A 403 11.87 5.31 14.74
C THR A 403 10.75 5.08 13.73
N SER A 404 9.91 6.09 13.54
CA SER A 404 8.89 6.13 12.51
C SER A 404 9.51 6.43 11.14
N MET A 405 9.18 5.62 10.16
CA MET A 405 9.55 5.80 8.76
C MET A 405 8.47 6.56 7.97
N GLY A 406 7.41 7.02 8.65
CA GLY A 406 6.27 7.71 8.06
C GLY A 406 5.08 6.80 7.74
N GLY A 407 4.06 7.40 7.10
CA GLY A 407 2.79 6.75 6.82
C GLY A 407 2.90 5.56 5.86
N CYS A 408 2.20 4.48 6.17
CA CYS A 408 2.17 3.27 5.34
C CYS A 408 1.13 3.41 4.22
N ASN A 409 1.56 3.19 2.98
CA ASN A 409 0.69 3.27 1.81
C ASN A 409 -0.18 2.02 1.69
N ARG A 410 -1.49 2.22 1.57
CA ARG A 410 -2.46 1.13 1.48
C ARG A 410 -2.77 0.76 0.04
N CYS A 411 -2.90 -0.55 -0.18
CA CYS A 411 -3.25 -1.12 -1.46
C CYS A 411 -4.50 -1.99 -1.34
N GLN A 412 -5.03 -2.44 -2.48
CA GLN A 412 -6.28 -3.22 -2.58
C GLN A 412 -6.35 -4.48 -1.70
N MET A 413 -5.22 -4.93 -1.15
CA MET A 413 -5.18 -6.04 -0.19
C MET A 413 -6.14 -5.82 0.99
N ILE A 414 -6.30 -4.58 1.49
CA ILE A 414 -7.19 -4.31 2.63
C ILE A 414 -8.67 -4.50 2.29
N ASN A 415 -9.02 -4.58 1.00
CA ASN A 415 -10.39 -4.80 0.57
C ASN A 415 -10.80 -6.26 0.51
N LEU A 416 -9.85 -7.17 0.73
CA LEU A 416 -10.09 -8.61 0.82
C LEU A 416 -10.64 -8.93 2.20
N HIS A 417 -11.75 -9.67 2.26
CA HIS A 417 -12.25 -10.21 3.50
C HIS A 417 -12.91 -11.55 3.33
N GLN A 418 -12.99 -12.29 4.43
CA GLN A 418 -13.60 -13.60 4.45
C GLN A 418 -15.03 -13.50 4.94
N ASN A 419 -15.93 -14.13 4.20
CA ASN A 419 -17.28 -14.41 4.65
C ASN A 419 -17.60 -15.87 4.32
N ALA A 420 -18.06 -16.65 5.30
CA ALA A 420 -18.36 -18.07 5.16
C ALA A 420 -17.25 -18.91 4.47
N GLY A 421 -15.97 -18.61 4.75
CA GLY A 421 -14.83 -19.33 4.18
C GLY A 421 -14.46 -18.95 2.74
N GLN A 422 -15.19 -18.02 2.10
CA GLN A 422 -14.86 -17.48 0.79
C GLN A 422 -14.27 -16.06 0.91
N VAL A 423 -13.30 -15.75 0.05
CA VAL A 423 -12.71 -14.40 0.01
C VAL A 423 -13.50 -13.49 -0.93
N ILE A 424 -14.11 -12.47 -0.35
CA ILE A 424 -14.85 -11.43 -1.06
C ILE A 424 -13.92 -10.25 -1.33
N LYS A 425 -13.88 -9.82 -2.61
CA LYS A 425 -13.22 -8.59 -3.04
C LYS A 425 -14.22 -7.44 -2.99
N SER A 426 -13.88 -6.37 -2.31
CA SER A 426 -14.71 -5.15 -2.26
C SER A 426 -13.92 -3.91 -2.68
N LYS A 427 -14.58 -2.75 -2.77
CA LYS A 427 -13.91 -1.45 -2.98
C LYS A 427 -13.51 -0.78 -1.66
N GLU A 428 -14.14 -1.20 -0.56
CA GLU A 428 -13.91 -0.68 0.80
C GLU A 428 -12.94 -1.56 1.59
N PRO A 429 -12.20 -0.99 2.56
CA PRO A 429 -12.24 0.40 3.02
C PRO A 429 -11.32 1.35 2.23
N LEU A 430 -10.61 0.86 1.22
CA LEU A 430 -9.62 1.66 0.51
C LEU A 430 -10.23 2.85 -0.24
N ALA A 431 -11.43 2.71 -0.79
CA ALA A 431 -12.13 3.82 -1.44
C ALA A 431 -12.49 4.94 -0.45
N THR A 432 -13.02 4.59 0.73
CA THR A 432 -13.25 5.57 1.81
C THR A 432 -11.95 6.23 2.23
N LEU A 433 -10.88 5.47 2.48
CA LEU A 433 -9.56 6.04 2.80
C LEU A 433 -9.04 6.98 1.69
N ALA A 434 -9.23 6.63 0.42
CA ALA A 434 -8.81 7.47 -0.70
C ALA A 434 -9.51 8.84 -0.72
N SER A 435 -10.69 8.97 -0.11
CA SER A 435 -11.46 10.21 -0.10
C SER A 435 -10.89 11.29 0.83
N TYR A 436 -10.21 10.91 1.93
CA TYR A 436 -9.73 11.85 2.94
C TYR A 436 -8.28 11.63 3.42
N ARG A 437 -7.67 10.48 3.11
CA ARG A 437 -6.29 10.10 3.50
C ARG A 437 -5.33 10.01 2.32
N ARG A 438 -5.67 10.68 1.22
CA ARG A 438 -4.86 10.70 0.01
C ARG A 438 -3.86 11.86 0.08
N GLU A 439 -2.58 11.52 0.09
CA GLU A 439 -1.49 12.49 0.07
C GLU A 439 -0.48 12.12 -1.03
N LYS A 440 -0.22 13.04 -1.96
CA LYS A 440 0.76 12.88 -3.06
C LYS A 440 0.67 11.51 -3.78
N GLY A 441 -0.55 11.00 -3.97
CA GLY A 441 -0.80 9.73 -4.66
C GLY A 441 -0.64 8.45 -3.84
N LYS A 442 -0.39 8.58 -2.54
CA LYS A 442 -0.45 7.48 -1.58
C LYS A 442 -1.72 7.60 -0.75
N ILE A 443 -2.29 6.47 -0.37
CA ILE A 443 -3.43 6.40 0.55
C ILE A 443 -2.87 5.93 1.88
N LEU A 444 -2.73 6.84 2.85
CA LEU A 444 -1.96 6.58 4.07
C LEU A 444 -2.87 6.14 5.21
N PHE A 445 -2.49 5.05 5.88
CA PHE A 445 -3.14 4.60 7.11
C PHE A 445 -2.14 3.83 7.96
N GLY A 446 -1.93 4.23 9.21
CA GLY A 446 -0.89 3.68 10.08
C GLY A 446 0.53 4.11 9.71
N VAL A 447 1.47 3.86 10.61
CA VAL A 447 2.88 4.25 10.47
C VAL A 447 3.81 3.04 10.48
N LEU A 448 4.82 3.09 9.62
CA LEU A 448 5.88 2.09 9.57
C LEU A 448 6.92 2.41 10.63
N LEU A 449 7.31 1.42 11.42
CA LEU A 449 8.32 1.56 12.46
C LEU A 449 9.55 0.71 12.14
N ASN A 450 10.71 1.23 12.55
CA ASN A 450 11.97 0.53 12.61
C ASN A 450 12.41 0.41 14.08
N TYR A 451 12.72 -0.80 14.52
CA TYR A 451 13.22 -1.06 15.87
C TYR A 451 14.69 -0.67 15.98
N GLU A 452 15.02 0.11 17.01
CA GLU A 452 16.38 0.51 17.32
C GLU A 452 17.01 -0.53 18.25
N ASP A 453 17.66 -1.51 17.63
CA ASP A 453 18.52 -2.43 18.36
C ASP A 453 19.75 -1.65 18.85
N GLY A 454 19.83 -1.40 20.15
CA GLY A 454 20.88 -0.58 20.79
C GLY A 454 22.27 -1.22 20.78
N SER A 455 22.50 -2.20 19.90
CA SER A 455 23.67 -3.06 19.83
C SER A 455 24.78 -2.43 18.99
N SER A 456 25.41 -1.37 19.51
CA SER A 456 26.70 -0.88 19.02
C SER A 456 27.90 -1.44 19.82
N GLY A 457 27.82 -2.69 20.28
CA GLY A 457 28.91 -3.36 21.01
C GLY A 457 28.57 -4.82 21.38
N GLU A 458 29.60 -5.68 21.40
CA GLU A 458 29.56 -7.14 21.63
C GLU A 458 29.22 -7.56 23.08
N GLU A 459 28.18 -7.00 23.70
CA GLU A 459 27.66 -7.52 24.97
C GLU A 459 26.35 -8.29 24.75
N THR A 460 26.21 -9.39 25.47
CA THR A 460 25.06 -10.30 25.45
C THR A 460 23.77 -9.56 25.83
N VAL A 461 23.09 -9.02 24.82
CA VAL A 461 21.84 -8.26 24.97
C VAL A 461 20.75 -9.20 25.52
N ALA A 462 20.22 -8.86 26.69
CA ALA A 462 18.98 -9.46 27.19
C ALA A 462 17.87 -9.28 26.14
N GLU A 463 17.21 -10.37 25.74
CA GLU A 463 16.10 -10.34 24.77
C GLU A 463 15.04 -9.35 25.28
N ARG A 464 14.74 -8.29 24.51
CA ARG A 464 13.73 -7.29 24.90
C ARG A 464 12.34 -7.82 24.54
N TRP A 465 11.37 -7.61 25.42
CA TRP A 465 9.99 -8.06 25.22
C TRP A 465 9.04 -6.87 25.18
N LEU A 466 8.10 -6.92 24.24
CA LEU A 466 6.91 -6.08 24.28
C LEU A 466 5.82 -6.79 25.05
N GLN A 467 5.03 -6.03 25.81
CA GLN A 467 3.91 -6.53 26.59
C GLN A 467 2.69 -5.62 26.46
N VAL A 468 1.54 -6.22 26.17
CA VAL A 468 0.25 -5.52 26.12
C VAL A 468 -0.01 -4.81 27.44
N GLY A 469 -0.46 -3.56 27.37
CA GLY A 469 -0.68 -2.67 28.51
C GLY A 469 0.48 -1.72 28.80
N GLN A 470 1.66 -1.90 28.19
CA GLN A 470 2.76 -0.95 28.34
C GLN A 470 2.39 0.44 27.82
N GLU A 471 2.89 1.47 28.50
CA GLU A 471 2.76 2.86 28.07
C GLU A 471 3.63 3.12 26.84
N VAL A 472 3.10 3.96 25.95
CA VAL A 472 3.73 4.35 24.69
C VAL A 472 4.08 5.82 24.80
N HIS A 473 5.35 6.11 24.94
CA HIS A 473 5.85 7.46 24.99
C HIS A 473 6.32 7.88 23.60
N THR A 474 5.93 9.09 23.19
CA THR A 474 6.15 9.56 21.82
C THR A 474 6.92 10.87 21.84
N SER A 475 7.83 11.01 20.89
CA SER A 475 8.52 12.26 20.59
C SER A 475 8.19 12.71 19.18
N THR A 476 7.82 13.99 19.07
CA THR A 476 7.50 14.66 17.80
C THR A 476 8.71 15.41 17.22
N GLU A 477 9.82 15.47 17.96
CA GLU A 477 11.04 16.22 17.61
C GLU A 477 12.06 15.42 16.78
#